data_AF-T0GLJ3-F1
#
_entry.id   AF-T0GLJ3-F1
#
_cell.length_a   1.000
_cell.length_b   1.000
_cell.length_c   1.000
_cell.angle_alpha   90.00
_cell.angle_beta   90.00
_cell.angle_gamma   90.00
#
_symmetry.space_group_name_H-M   'P 1'
#
loop_
_entity.id
_entity.type
_entity.pdbx_description
1 polymer ?
#
loop_
_entity_poly.entity_id
_entity_poly.type
_entity_poly.pdbx_seq_one_letter_code
_entity_poly.pdbx_strand_id
1 'polypeptide(L)'
;MKPRLFFYSIFAVLLLSGLLISFWSPTDNKRKSELLQGGLSQETVSRQEHSLFDSSSGFVDFSGTTEERSTDPNEPKIPDEKKSYLDKLSDEDRAKLYEQMYERFKPLADRFPDNRLIPRKISSEEAAKRKEEEDHYYRIQSDLLDRKEVSKEDMNFFLDTKLKRSDDMLEILKYSIENFEKSSKSDGSPNGEYGKIVRERIENIEKSREEVLASKKSNEN
;
A
#
# COMPACT_ATOMS: atom_id res chain seq x y z
N MET A 1 34.41 60.35 -21.22
CA MET A 1 33.23 59.47 -21.05
C MET A 1 32.74 59.58 -19.61
N LYS A 2 31.44 59.80 -19.38
CA LYS A 2 30.90 60.15 -18.05
C LYS A 2 30.87 58.89 -17.16
N PRO A 3 31.59 58.85 -16.02
CA PRO A 3 31.75 57.65 -15.19
C PRO A 3 30.41 57.09 -14.67
N ARG A 4 29.40 57.97 -14.54
CA ARG A 4 28.03 57.60 -14.13
C ARG A 4 27.37 56.58 -15.06
N LEU A 5 27.60 56.64 -16.37
CA LEU A 5 27.02 55.69 -17.34
C LEU A 5 27.63 54.28 -17.21
N PHE A 6 28.89 54.20 -16.78
CA PHE A 6 29.58 52.93 -16.57
C PHE A 6 29.01 52.17 -15.36
N PHE A 7 28.71 52.89 -14.27
CA PHE A 7 28.09 52.29 -13.09
C PHE A 7 26.67 51.75 -13.35
N TYR A 8 25.85 52.48 -14.13
CA TYR A 8 24.51 51.99 -14.49
C TYR A 8 24.56 50.75 -15.39
N SER A 9 25.54 50.65 -16.28
CA SER A 9 25.74 49.47 -17.14
C SER A 9 26.08 48.23 -16.32
N ILE A 10 27.00 48.35 -15.36
CA ILE A 10 27.38 47.25 -14.46
C ILE A 10 26.17 46.80 -13.61
N PHE A 11 25.40 47.75 -13.09
CA PHE A 11 24.22 47.45 -12.29
C PHE A 11 23.11 46.75 -13.11
N ALA A 12 22.92 47.17 -14.37
CA ALA A 12 21.98 46.53 -15.28
C ALA A 12 22.40 45.08 -15.61
N VAL A 13 23.69 44.82 -15.82
CA VAL A 13 24.21 43.47 -16.06
C VAL A 13 24.05 42.57 -14.83
N LEU A 14 24.27 43.10 -13.62
CA LEU A 14 24.05 42.36 -12.37
C LEU A 14 22.57 42.04 -12.11
N LEU A 15 21.66 42.95 -12.43
CA LEU A 15 20.22 42.70 -12.37
C LEU A 15 19.81 41.63 -13.39
N LEU A 16 20.33 41.70 -14.62
CA LEU A 16 20.04 40.73 -15.66
C LEU A 16 20.61 39.34 -15.29
N SER A 17 21.80 39.28 -14.72
CA SER A 17 22.40 38.02 -14.27
C SER A 17 21.65 37.42 -13.08
N GLY A 18 21.18 38.24 -12.13
CA GLY A 18 20.32 37.79 -11.03
C GLY A 18 18.99 37.21 -11.50
N LEU A 19 18.38 37.83 -12.53
CA LEU A 19 17.17 37.32 -13.16
C LEU A 19 17.43 36.01 -13.92
N LEU A 20 18.54 35.91 -14.65
CA LEU A 20 18.93 34.69 -15.37
C LEU A 20 19.27 33.54 -14.42
N ILE A 21 19.92 33.80 -13.28
CA ILE A 21 20.19 32.80 -12.24
C ILE A 21 18.89 32.33 -11.58
N SER A 22 17.91 33.22 -11.40
CA SER A 22 16.58 32.85 -10.87
C SER A 22 15.78 32.00 -11.88
N PHE A 23 15.96 32.26 -13.19
CA PHE A 23 15.28 31.52 -14.25
C PHE A 23 15.96 30.19 -14.60
N TRP A 24 17.27 30.07 -14.31
CA TRP A 24 18.07 28.87 -14.61
C TRP A 24 18.42 28.03 -13.38
N SER A 25 17.97 28.47 -12.19
CA SER A 25 18.00 27.64 -11.00
C SER A 25 17.11 26.41 -11.27
N PRO A 26 17.67 25.18 -11.22
CA PRO A 26 16.87 23.97 -11.39
C PRO A 26 15.78 23.99 -10.34
N THR A 27 14.54 23.74 -10.75
CA THR A 27 13.40 23.57 -9.85
C THR A 27 13.58 22.30 -9.01
N ASP A 28 14.47 22.32 -8.02
CA ASP A 28 14.59 21.28 -6.98
C ASP A 28 13.30 21.15 -6.16
N ASN A 29 12.42 22.15 -6.26
CA ASN A 29 11.11 22.17 -5.61
C ASN A 29 10.17 21.05 -6.09
N LYS A 30 10.33 20.49 -7.29
CA LYS A 30 9.47 19.37 -7.75
C LYS A 30 9.77 18.05 -7.02
N ARG A 31 11.03 17.76 -6.66
CA ARG A 31 11.37 16.54 -5.91
C ARG A 31 11.01 16.67 -4.43
N LYS A 32 11.14 17.87 -3.85
CA LYS A 32 10.71 18.14 -2.46
C LYS A 32 9.19 18.14 -2.30
N SER A 33 8.42 18.40 -3.36
CA SER A 33 6.95 18.35 -3.28
C SER A 33 6.39 16.93 -3.26
N GLU A 34 7.14 15.89 -3.61
CA GLU A 34 6.66 14.50 -3.59
C GLU A 34 7.02 13.74 -2.31
N LEU A 35 7.97 14.27 -1.53
CA LEU A 35 8.41 13.69 -0.27
C LEU A 35 7.60 14.27 0.89
N LEU A 36 7.21 13.38 1.80
CA LEU A 36 6.51 13.61 3.04
C LEU A 36 7.50 13.50 4.21
N GLN A 37 7.00 13.74 5.43
CA GLN A 37 7.81 13.63 6.64
C GLN A 37 8.49 12.26 6.72
N GLY A 38 9.74 12.24 7.19
CA GLY A 38 10.56 11.02 7.22
C GLY A 38 11.19 10.66 5.87
N GLY A 39 11.03 11.47 4.82
CA GLY A 39 11.61 11.19 3.51
C GLY A 39 10.87 10.10 2.73
N LEU A 40 9.62 9.80 3.11
CA LEU A 40 8.74 8.90 2.39
C LEU A 40 8.09 9.63 1.20
N SER A 41 7.97 8.96 0.07
CA SER A 41 7.16 9.38 -1.06
C SER A 41 5.68 9.27 -0.73
N GLN A 42 4.89 10.15 -1.33
CA GLN A 42 3.43 10.07 -1.24
C GLN A 42 2.88 8.73 -1.76
N GLU A 43 3.51 8.13 -2.77
CA GLU A 43 3.16 6.80 -3.27
C GLU A 43 3.35 5.73 -2.18
N THR A 44 4.51 5.70 -1.53
CA THR A 44 4.77 4.75 -0.44
C THR A 44 3.80 4.98 0.71
N VAL A 45 3.55 6.21 1.15
CA VAL A 45 2.59 6.47 2.25
C VAL A 45 1.17 6.05 1.88
N SER A 46 0.67 6.43 0.71
CA SER A 46 -0.71 6.15 0.27
C SER A 46 -0.97 4.69 -0.14
N ARG A 47 0.09 3.92 -0.40
CA ARG A 47 -0.03 2.52 -0.80
C ARG A 47 -0.77 1.72 0.27
N GLN A 48 -1.88 1.13 -0.14
CA GLN A 48 -2.66 0.25 0.69
C GLN A 48 -2.05 -1.15 0.73
N GLU A 49 -1.77 -1.63 1.94
CA GLU A 49 -1.22 -2.95 2.22
C GLU A 49 -2.33 -3.87 2.77
N HIS A 50 -3.52 -3.84 2.15
CA HIS A 50 -4.63 -4.66 2.59
C HIS A 50 -4.32 -6.15 2.43
N SER A 51 -4.94 -6.97 3.30
CA SER A 51 -4.83 -8.42 3.22
C SER A 51 -5.20 -8.91 1.82
N LEU A 52 -4.35 -9.78 1.27
CA LEU A 52 -4.60 -10.45 0.00
C LEU A 52 -5.85 -11.33 0.04
N PHE A 53 -6.33 -11.66 1.24
CA PHE A 53 -7.52 -12.48 1.47
C PHE A 53 -8.79 -11.66 1.64
N ASP A 54 -8.68 -10.33 1.66
CA ASP A 54 -9.85 -9.46 1.61
C ASP A 54 -10.34 -9.35 0.17
N SER A 55 -11.65 -9.47 -0.01
CA SER A 55 -12.36 -9.38 -1.29
C SER A 55 -12.18 -8.03 -1.99
N SER A 56 -11.77 -7.00 -1.25
CA SER A 56 -11.36 -5.68 -1.77
C SER A 56 -10.03 -5.69 -2.54
N SER A 57 -9.16 -6.68 -2.30
CA SER A 57 -7.78 -6.72 -2.84
C SER A 57 -7.68 -7.30 -4.26
N GLY A 58 -8.77 -7.89 -4.78
CA GLY A 58 -8.86 -8.50 -6.11
C GLY A 58 -7.92 -9.69 -6.36
N PHE A 59 -7.12 -10.11 -5.38
CA PHE A 59 -6.18 -11.22 -5.51
C PHE A 59 -6.85 -12.57 -5.25
N VAL A 60 -7.83 -12.59 -4.33
CA VAL A 60 -8.64 -13.77 -4.04
C VAL A 60 -10.11 -13.36 -3.94
N ASP A 61 -10.72 -13.09 -5.10
CA ASP A 61 -12.15 -12.82 -5.17
C ASP A 61 -12.93 -14.13 -4.92
N PHE A 62 -13.45 -14.28 -3.71
CA PHE A 62 -14.34 -15.39 -3.34
C PHE A 62 -15.83 -15.03 -3.46
N SER A 63 -16.17 -13.87 -4.03
CA SER A 63 -17.56 -13.61 -4.43
C SER A 63 -17.98 -14.44 -5.65
N GLY A 64 -17.01 -15.05 -6.34
CA GLY A 64 -17.23 -16.07 -7.36
C GLY A 64 -17.49 -17.45 -6.76
N THR A 65 -18.63 -17.63 -6.09
CA THR A 65 -19.29 -18.93 -6.23
C THR A 65 -19.63 -19.08 -7.71
N THR A 66 -19.11 -20.15 -8.30
CA THR A 66 -19.33 -20.61 -9.66
C THR A 66 -20.82 -20.60 -10.03
N GLU A 67 -21.30 -19.51 -10.61
CA GLU A 67 -22.40 -19.55 -11.57
C GLU A 67 -22.05 -18.64 -12.75
N GLU A 68 -21.93 -19.30 -13.89
CA GLU A 68 -21.71 -18.78 -15.22
C GLU A 68 -22.80 -17.73 -15.55
N ARG A 69 -22.52 -16.44 -15.34
CA ARG A 69 -23.43 -15.38 -15.77
C ARG A 69 -23.16 -15.06 -17.24
N SER A 70 -23.85 -15.79 -18.12
CA SER A 70 -24.00 -15.40 -19.52
C SER A 70 -24.60 -13.99 -19.60
N THR A 71 -23.84 -13.04 -20.14
CA THR A 71 -24.28 -11.65 -20.30
C THR A 71 -25.31 -11.56 -21.44
N ASP A 72 -26.59 -11.49 -21.10
CA ASP A 72 -27.66 -11.08 -22.02
C ASP A 72 -27.66 -9.53 -22.12
N PRO A 73 -27.52 -8.93 -23.32
CA PRO A 73 -27.35 -7.49 -23.49
C PRO A 73 -28.61 -6.62 -23.22
N ASN A 74 -29.70 -7.16 -22.67
CA ASN A 74 -30.98 -6.45 -22.52
C ASN A 74 -31.54 -6.25 -21.09
N GLU A 75 -30.78 -6.48 -20.01
CA GLU A 75 -31.28 -6.19 -18.64
C GLU A 75 -31.04 -4.72 -18.19
N PRO A 76 -32.02 -4.08 -17.52
CA PRO A 76 -31.98 -2.66 -17.19
C PRO A 76 -31.03 -2.37 -16.02
N LYS A 77 -30.34 -1.23 -16.08
CA LYS A 77 -29.45 -0.73 -15.02
C LYS A 77 -30.22 -0.54 -13.69
N ILE A 78 -29.86 -1.30 -12.66
CA ILE A 78 -30.35 -1.18 -11.28
C ILE A 78 -29.37 -0.30 -10.47
N PRO A 79 -29.85 0.59 -9.57
CA PRO A 79 -29.12 1.78 -9.12
C PRO A 79 -28.14 1.55 -7.96
N ASP A 80 -27.33 2.60 -7.73
CA ASP A 80 -26.32 2.75 -6.67
C ASP A 80 -26.86 2.46 -5.25
N GLU A 81 -26.42 1.33 -4.68
CA GLU A 81 -26.13 1.11 -3.24
C GLU A 81 -25.64 -0.33 -3.07
N LYS A 82 -24.33 -0.58 -3.26
CA LYS A 82 -23.72 -1.89 -2.92
C LYS A 82 -23.58 -2.02 -1.41
N LYS A 83 -24.68 -2.31 -0.70
CA LYS A 83 -24.59 -2.92 0.64
C LYS A 83 -23.87 -4.26 0.48
N SER A 84 -22.81 -4.48 1.26
CA SER A 84 -21.98 -5.68 1.16
C SER A 84 -22.86 -6.93 1.36
N TYR A 85 -22.58 -8.03 0.65
CA TYR A 85 -23.31 -9.31 0.83
C TYR A 85 -23.32 -9.74 2.32
N LEU A 86 -22.27 -9.36 3.05
CA LEU A 86 -22.12 -9.59 4.49
C LEU A 86 -23.15 -8.84 5.36
N ASP A 87 -23.64 -7.68 4.91
CA ASP A 87 -24.61 -6.86 5.66
C ASP A 87 -26.05 -7.40 5.55
N LYS A 88 -26.28 -8.35 4.64
CA LYS A 88 -27.58 -9.00 4.43
C LYS A 88 -27.69 -10.35 5.14
N LEU A 89 -26.59 -10.86 5.69
CA LEU A 89 -26.56 -12.14 6.42
C LEU A 89 -27.05 -11.96 7.85
N SER A 90 -27.70 -13.00 8.38
CA SER A 90 -27.97 -13.09 9.81
C SER A 90 -26.66 -13.19 10.59
N ASP A 91 -26.66 -12.82 11.88
CA ASP A 91 -25.47 -12.96 12.73
C ASP A 91 -24.96 -14.41 12.77
N GLU A 92 -25.88 -15.39 12.71
CA GLU A 92 -25.55 -16.81 12.71
C GLU A 92 -24.89 -17.25 11.39
N ASP A 93 -25.43 -16.83 10.24
CA ASP A 93 -24.87 -17.18 8.94
C ASP A 93 -23.52 -16.48 8.71
N ARG A 94 -23.37 -15.25 9.22
CA ARG A 94 -22.11 -14.52 9.23
C ARG A 94 -21.06 -15.21 10.09
N ALA A 95 -21.43 -15.70 11.27
CA ALA A 95 -20.53 -16.47 12.13
C ALA A 95 -20.08 -17.78 11.46
N LYS A 96 -21.00 -18.51 10.82
CA LYS A 96 -20.68 -19.73 10.05
C LYS A 96 -19.75 -19.44 8.88
N LEU A 97 -19.95 -18.33 8.18
CA LEU A 97 -19.09 -17.93 7.06
C LEU A 97 -17.66 -17.63 7.54
N TYR A 98 -17.49 -16.87 8.61
CA TYR A 98 -16.17 -16.60 9.18
C TYR A 98 -15.49 -17.87 9.67
N GLU A 99 -16.24 -18.78 10.31
CA GLU A 99 -15.75 -20.08 10.75
C GLU A 99 -15.18 -20.90 9.58
N GLN A 100 -15.93 -21.01 8.48
CA GLN A 100 -15.48 -21.70 7.27
C GLN A 100 -14.23 -21.05 6.66
N MET A 101 -14.17 -19.72 6.69
CA MET A 101 -13.01 -18.97 6.20
C MET A 101 -11.76 -19.29 7.03
N TYR A 102 -11.88 -19.31 8.36
CA TYR A 102 -10.77 -19.65 9.25
C TYR A 102 -10.29 -21.08 9.07
N GLU A 103 -11.19 -22.06 8.99
CA GLU A 103 -10.79 -23.47 8.78
C GLU A 103 -10.09 -23.66 7.43
N ARG A 104 -10.51 -22.93 6.39
CA ARG A 104 -9.85 -22.96 5.08
C ARG A 104 -8.41 -22.44 5.13
N PHE A 105 -8.16 -21.35 5.85
CA PHE A 105 -6.85 -20.72 5.94
C PHE A 105 -5.97 -21.28 7.05
N LYS A 106 -6.51 -22.13 7.92
CA LYS A 106 -5.77 -22.77 9.02
C LYS A 106 -4.44 -23.39 8.61
N PRO A 107 -4.32 -24.18 7.52
CA PRO A 107 -3.03 -24.74 7.11
C PRO A 107 -1.98 -23.67 6.76
N LEU A 108 -2.43 -22.52 6.25
CA LEU A 108 -1.56 -21.40 5.92
C LEU A 108 -1.20 -20.59 7.18
N ALA A 109 -2.15 -20.40 8.09
CA ALA A 109 -1.95 -19.73 9.37
C ALA A 109 -0.99 -20.52 10.28
N ASP A 110 -1.09 -21.86 10.28
CA ASP A 110 -0.20 -22.76 11.02
C ASP A 110 1.23 -22.71 10.48
N ARG A 111 1.38 -22.52 9.16
CA ARG A 111 2.68 -22.35 8.50
C ARG A 111 3.30 -20.99 8.78
N PHE A 112 2.48 -19.94 8.88
CA PHE A 112 2.90 -18.55 9.06
C PHE A 112 2.26 -17.95 10.33
N PRO A 113 2.71 -18.40 11.52
CA PRO A 113 2.08 -18.02 12.78
C PRO A 113 2.19 -16.53 13.09
N ASP A 114 3.23 -15.85 12.60
CA ASP A 114 3.46 -14.42 12.87
C ASP A 114 2.83 -13.48 11.83
N ASN A 115 2.18 -14.02 10.80
CA ASN A 115 1.62 -13.24 9.70
C ASN A 115 0.23 -12.71 10.05
N ARG A 116 0.11 -11.37 10.15
CA ARG A 116 -1.12 -10.71 10.60
C ARG A 116 -2.20 -10.64 9.51
N LEU A 117 -1.83 -10.89 8.24
CA LEU A 117 -2.74 -10.77 7.10
C LEU A 117 -3.58 -12.04 6.88
N ILE A 118 -3.12 -13.20 7.37
CA ILE A 118 -3.84 -14.46 7.21
C ILE A 118 -5.03 -14.51 8.18
N PRO A 119 -6.27 -14.73 7.68
CA PRO A 119 -7.44 -14.88 8.52
C PRO A 119 -7.27 -16.00 9.54
N ARG A 120 -7.45 -15.66 10.82
CA ARG A 120 -7.40 -16.62 11.93
C ARG A 120 -8.33 -16.19 13.04
N LYS A 121 -8.72 -17.15 13.87
CA LYS A 121 -9.45 -16.88 15.11
C LYS A 121 -8.53 -16.18 16.09
N ILE A 122 -8.98 -15.03 16.56
CA ILE A 122 -8.35 -14.24 17.60
C ILE A 122 -9.36 -13.97 18.71
N SER A 123 -8.89 -13.68 19.92
CA SER A 123 -9.80 -13.30 21.01
C SER A 123 -10.45 -11.94 20.72
N SER A 124 -11.60 -11.66 21.35
CA SER A 124 -12.26 -10.36 21.22
C SER A 124 -11.38 -9.20 21.72
N GLU A 125 -10.57 -9.45 22.75
CA GLU A 125 -9.61 -8.49 23.28
C GLU A 125 -8.50 -8.19 22.26
N GLU A 126 -7.94 -9.23 21.63
CA GLU A 126 -6.93 -9.06 20.59
C GLU A 126 -7.50 -8.36 19.34
N ALA A 127 -8.75 -8.69 18.96
CA ALA A 127 -9.44 -8.03 17.86
C ALA A 127 -9.65 -6.53 18.13
N ALA A 128 -10.05 -6.17 19.36
CA ALA A 128 -10.22 -4.78 19.76
C ALA A 128 -8.88 -4.02 19.72
N LYS A 129 -7.82 -4.61 20.28
CA LYS A 129 -6.47 -4.02 20.23
C LYS A 129 -5.97 -3.83 18.80
N ARG A 130 -6.17 -4.84 17.94
CA ARG A 130 -5.77 -4.76 16.53
C ARG A 130 -6.50 -3.64 15.80
N LYS A 131 -7.80 -3.46 16.08
CA LYS A 131 -8.59 -2.38 15.52
C LYS A 131 -8.07 -1.01 15.99
N GLU A 132 -7.73 -0.86 17.26
CA GLU A 132 -7.14 0.39 17.78
C GLU A 132 -5.78 0.70 17.12
N GLU A 133 -4.91 -0.30 16.99
CA GLU A 133 -3.63 -0.17 16.27
C GLU A 133 -3.86 0.24 14.80
N GLU A 134 -4.89 -0.31 14.17
CA GLU A 134 -5.25 -0.02 12.78
C GLU A 134 -5.81 1.40 12.60
N ASP A 135 -6.74 1.81 13.48
CA ASP A 135 -7.28 3.17 13.50
C ASP A 135 -6.17 4.20 13.75
N HIS A 136 -5.23 3.90 14.66
CA HIS A 136 -4.06 4.73 14.92
C HIS A 136 -3.14 4.83 13.71
N TYR A 137 -2.86 3.71 13.04
CA TYR A 137 -2.07 3.69 11.81
C TYR A 137 -2.68 4.57 10.72
N TYR A 138 -3.99 4.44 10.47
CA TYR A 138 -4.68 5.21 9.43
C TYR A 138 -4.75 6.70 9.76
N ARG A 139 -4.89 7.05 11.04
CA ARG A 139 -4.78 8.44 11.49
C ARG A 139 -3.42 9.04 11.12
N ILE A 140 -2.33 8.36 11.48
CA ILE A 140 -0.97 8.82 11.17
C ILE A 140 -0.78 8.92 9.65
N GLN A 141 -1.25 7.93 8.89
CA GLN A 141 -1.19 7.95 7.43
C GLN A 141 -1.88 9.19 6.86
N SER A 142 -3.09 9.52 7.34
CA SER A 142 -3.83 10.71 6.92
C SER A 142 -3.05 11.98 7.26
N ASP A 143 -2.51 12.08 8.47
CA ASP A 143 -1.75 13.25 8.90
C ASP A 143 -0.47 13.44 8.07
N LEU A 144 0.22 12.36 7.70
CA LEU A 144 1.35 12.40 6.78
C LEU A 144 0.96 12.91 5.39
N LEU A 145 -0.15 12.40 4.84
CA LEU A 145 -0.66 12.81 3.52
C LEU A 145 -1.13 14.28 3.53
N ASP A 146 -1.69 14.74 4.65
CA ASP A 146 -2.08 16.12 4.89
C ASP A 146 -0.88 17.03 5.22
N ARG A 147 0.34 16.49 5.29
CA ARG A 147 1.57 17.19 5.68
C ARG A 147 1.51 17.85 7.06
N LYS A 148 0.73 17.27 7.97
CA LYS A 148 0.74 17.65 9.39
C LYS A 148 1.99 17.05 10.05
N GLU A 149 2.41 17.71 11.13
CA GLU A 149 3.54 17.23 11.93
C GLU A 149 3.13 15.98 12.70
N VAL A 150 3.89 14.90 12.52
CA VAL A 150 3.74 13.62 13.21
C VAL A 150 4.84 13.48 14.25
N SER A 151 4.51 13.04 15.47
CA SER A 151 5.50 12.84 16.52
C SER A 151 6.53 11.77 16.14
N LYS A 152 7.71 11.77 16.78
CA LYS A 152 8.74 10.76 16.49
C LYS A 152 8.26 9.36 16.83
N GLU A 153 7.50 9.23 17.92
CA GLU A 153 6.87 8.00 18.38
C GLU A 153 5.84 7.48 17.39
N ASP A 154 4.93 8.36 16.93
CA ASP A 154 3.92 8.00 15.92
C ASP A 154 4.57 7.63 14.58
N MET A 155 5.61 8.36 14.18
CA MET A 155 6.36 8.05 12.96
C MET A 155 7.02 6.66 13.05
N ASN A 156 7.66 6.34 14.18
CA ASN A 156 8.25 5.02 14.40
C ASN A 156 7.19 3.91 14.36
N PHE A 157 6.06 4.12 15.04
CA PHE A 157 4.94 3.19 15.00
C PHE A 157 4.43 2.95 13.58
N PHE A 158 4.25 4.02 12.80
CA PHE A 158 3.81 3.93 11.41
C PHE A 158 4.81 3.15 10.55
N LEU A 159 6.10 3.50 10.61
CA LEU A 159 7.15 2.84 9.84
C LEU A 159 7.27 1.35 10.20
N ASP A 160 7.25 1.01 11.48
CA ASP A 160 7.32 -0.38 11.95
C ASP A 160 6.11 -1.20 11.50
N THR A 161 4.92 -0.62 11.60
CA THR A 161 3.68 -1.26 11.14
C THR A 161 3.71 -1.48 9.63
N LYS A 162 4.20 -0.50 8.87
CA LYS A 162 4.33 -0.56 7.41
C LYS A 162 5.34 -1.61 6.96
N LEU A 163 6.47 -1.71 7.66
CA LEU A 163 7.46 -2.78 7.43
C LEU A 163 6.85 -4.15 7.72
N LYS A 164 6.17 -4.32 8.86
CA LYS A 164 5.54 -5.59 9.22
C LYS A 164 4.48 -6.01 8.20
N ARG A 165 3.62 -5.09 7.76
CA ARG A 165 2.64 -5.36 6.69
C ARG A 165 3.30 -5.77 5.38
N SER A 166 4.41 -5.12 5.01
CA SER A 166 5.17 -5.46 3.82
C SER A 166 5.81 -6.86 3.92
N ASP A 167 6.42 -7.19 5.06
CA ASP A 167 7.00 -8.50 5.33
C ASP A 167 5.93 -9.60 5.27
N ASP A 168 4.77 -9.37 5.89
CA ASP A 168 3.64 -10.31 5.88
C ASP A 168 3.11 -10.56 4.46
N MET A 169 2.99 -9.53 3.63
CA MET A 169 2.59 -9.70 2.23
C MET A 169 3.63 -10.47 1.43
N LEU A 170 4.92 -10.14 1.58
CA LEU A 170 6.01 -10.80 0.86
C LEU A 170 6.08 -12.28 1.19
N GLU A 171 5.88 -12.66 2.45
CA GLU A 171 5.86 -14.05 2.88
C GLU A 171 4.78 -14.86 2.15
N ILE A 172 3.56 -14.32 2.06
CA ILE A 172 2.44 -14.99 1.35
C ILE A 172 2.70 -15.05 -0.16
N LEU A 173 3.17 -13.96 -0.77
CA LEU A 173 3.40 -13.89 -2.21
C LEU A 173 4.55 -14.81 -2.64
N LYS A 174 5.65 -14.84 -1.88
CA LYS A 174 6.79 -15.74 -2.12
C LYS A 174 6.38 -17.21 -1.99
N TYR A 175 5.58 -17.53 -0.97
CA TYR A 175 5.03 -18.87 -0.84
C TYR A 175 4.11 -19.26 -2.01
N SER A 176 3.27 -18.33 -2.46
CA SER A 176 2.35 -18.54 -3.58
C SER A 176 3.09 -18.82 -4.89
N ILE A 177 4.12 -18.03 -5.22
CA ILE A 177 4.89 -18.23 -6.45
C ILE A 177 5.70 -19.52 -6.40
N GLU A 178 6.31 -19.86 -5.26
CA GLU A 178 7.05 -21.12 -5.11
C GLU A 178 6.15 -22.34 -5.32
N ASN A 179 4.94 -22.31 -4.77
CA ASN A 179 3.97 -23.39 -4.95
C ASN A 179 3.48 -23.47 -6.39
N PHE A 180 3.18 -22.32 -7.02
CA PHE A 180 2.78 -22.24 -8.41
C PHE A 180 3.85 -22.79 -9.36
N GLU A 181 5.13 -22.48 -9.11
CA GLU A 181 6.25 -22.99 -9.90
C GLU A 181 6.47 -24.50 -9.70
N LYS A 182 6.19 -25.02 -8.50
CA LYS A 182 6.26 -26.47 -8.22
C LYS A 182 5.13 -27.22 -8.94
N SER A 183 3.92 -26.67 -9.00
CA SER A 183 2.77 -27.30 -9.68
C SER A 183 2.80 -27.12 -11.20
N SER A 184 3.25 -25.98 -11.73
CA SER A 184 3.33 -25.75 -13.18
C SER A 184 4.40 -26.61 -13.88
N LYS A 185 5.45 -27.03 -13.16
CA LYS A 185 6.40 -28.04 -13.65
C LYS A 185 5.76 -29.44 -13.84
N SER A 186 4.63 -29.72 -13.20
CA SER A 186 3.86 -30.96 -13.35
C SER A 186 2.94 -30.93 -14.58
N ASP A 187 2.29 -29.79 -14.85
CA ASP A 187 1.11 -29.76 -15.74
C ASP A 187 1.31 -29.05 -17.08
N GLY A 188 2.55 -28.72 -17.46
CA GLY A 188 2.92 -28.35 -18.84
C GLY A 188 2.33 -27.05 -19.40
N SER A 189 1.51 -26.31 -18.65
CA SER A 189 0.93 -25.02 -19.07
C SER A 189 1.53 -23.87 -18.25
N PRO A 190 2.27 -22.94 -18.89
CA PRO A 190 2.75 -21.75 -18.21
C PRO A 190 1.58 -20.76 -18.15
N ASN A 191 0.88 -20.68 -17.02
CA ASN A 191 0.12 -19.46 -16.71
C ASN A 191 1.12 -18.33 -16.37
N GLY A 192 1.88 -17.91 -17.38
CA GLY A 192 2.98 -16.95 -17.25
C GLY A 192 2.51 -15.58 -16.77
N GLU A 193 1.24 -15.25 -17.01
CA GLU A 193 0.63 -13.99 -16.59
C GLU A 193 0.47 -13.90 -15.07
N TYR A 194 -0.04 -14.94 -14.40
CA TYR A 194 -0.13 -14.98 -12.93
C TYR A 194 1.25 -14.82 -12.28
N GLY A 195 2.22 -15.62 -12.75
CA GLY A 195 3.58 -15.56 -12.22
C GLY A 195 4.25 -14.20 -12.46
N LYS A 196 3.94 -13.53 -13.58
CA LYS A 196 4.43 -12.18 -13.88
C LYS A 196 3.80 -11.14 -12.93
N ILE A 197 2.47 -11.15 -12.77
CA ILE A 197 1.75 -10.23 -11.87
C ILE A 197 2.25 -10.36 -10.43
N VAL A 198 2.43 -11.60 -9.94
CA VAL A 198 2.92 -11.83 -8.57
C VAL A 198 4.36 -11.32 -8.40
N ARG A 199 5.24 -11.55 -9.39
CA ARG A 199 6.62 -11.04 -9.37
C ARG A 199 6.68 -9.52 -9.38
N GLU A 200 5.93 -8.87 -10.28
CA GLU A 200 5.85 -7.40 -10.31
C GLU A 200 5.34 -6.84 -8.98
N ARG A 201 4.38 -7.52 -8.35
CA ARG A 201 3.90 -7.13 -7.01
C ARG A 201 4.96 -7.30 -5.92
N ILE A 202 5.73 -8.39 -5.95
CA ILE A 202 6.86 -8.61 -5.03
C ILE A 202 7.89 -7.48 -5.18
N GLU A 203 8.34 -7.20 -6.41
CA GLU A 203 9.33 -6.15 -6.69
C GLU A 203 8.84 -4.78 -6.21
N ASN A 204 7.57 -4.47 -6.47
CA ASN A 204 6.97 -3.22 -6.02
C ASN A 204 6.92 -3.09 -4.49
N ILE A 205 6.60 -4.17 -3.77
CA ILE A 205 6.59 -4.17 -2.30
C ILE A 205 8.01 -4.06 -1.76
N GLU A 206 8.98 -4.76 -2.34
CA GLU A 206 10.39 -4.69 -1.93
C GLU A 206 10.94 -3.27 -2.08
N LYS A 207 10.66 -2.59 -3.21
CA LYS A 207 11.04 -1.19 -3.42
C LYS A 207 10.47 -0.25 -2.36
N SER A 208 9.17 -0.37 -2.07
CA SER A 208 8.51 0.46 -1.05
C SER A 208 9.07 0.17 0.34
N ARG A 209 9.34 -1.10 0.66
CA ARG A 209 9.96 -1.53 1.91
C ARG A 209 11.36 -0.96 2.11
N GLU A 210 12.19 -0.94 1.07
CA GLU A 210 13.53 -0.32 1.13
C GLU A 210 13.46 1.17 1.46
N GLU A 211 12.48 1.88 0.90
CA GLU A 211 12.22 3.29 1.18
C GLU A 211 11.81 3.50 2.65
N VAL A 212 10.92 2.65 3.18
CA VAL A 212 10.53 2.68 4.60
C VAL A 212 11.71 2.37 5.52
N LEU A 213 12.59 1.42 5.15
CA LEU A 213 13.82 1.14 5.91
C LEU A 213 14.78 2.32 5.91
N ALA A 214 14.94 3.02 4.78
CA ALA A 214 15.76 4.22 4.70
C ALA A 214 15.18 5.34 5.58
N SER A 215 13.86 5.54 5.55
CA SER A 215 13.14 6.48 6.39
C SER A 215 13.34 6.17 7.88
N LYS A 216 13.20 4.91 8.29
CA LYS A 216 13.41 4.46 9.68
C LYS A 216 14.82 4.78 10.17
N LYS A 217 15.85 4.46 9.38
CA LYS A 217 17.24 4.81 9.71
C LYS A 217 17.45 6.31 9.86
N SER A 218 16.75 7.12 9.06
CA SER A 218 16.81 8.58 9.18
C SER A 218 16.06 9.10 10.41
N ASN A 219 15.01 8.41 10.87
CA ASN A 219 14.20 8.82 12.02
C ASN A 219 14.85 8.44 13.36
N GLU A 220 15.70 7.41 13.38
CA GLU A 220 16.47 6.98 14.56
C GLU A 220 17.65 7.92 14.88
N ASN A 221 18.28 8.50 13.85
CA ASN A 221 19.34 9.51 13.97
C ASN A 221 18.80 10.90 14.35
#